data_AF-A0A7C3HR96-F1
#
_entry.id   AF-A0A7C3HR96-F1
#
_cell.length_a   1.000
_cell.length_b   1.000
_cell.length_c   1.000
_cell.angle_alpha   90.00
_cell.angle_beta   90.00
_cell.angle_gamma   90.00
#
_symmetry.space_group_name_H-M   'P 1'
#
loop_
_entity.id
_entity.type
_entity.pdbx_description
1 polymer ?
#
loop_
_entity_poly.entity_id
_entity_poly.type
_entity_poly.pdbx_seq_one_letter_code
_entity_poly.pdbx_strand_id
1 'polypeptide(L)'
;PENRTVEFELDKLPYHEHGKPLSFLDIAMNFGIHLEHACGGNCACTTCHVVVKQGAEFLSEMEDDEADKLDMAADLQLGSRLGCQAHFVRDGEVVIEIPSWNRNYVSEGGGSINLGDAIPAAKR
;
A
#
# COMPACT_ATOMS: atom_id res chain seq x y z
N PRO A 1 -0.96 7.18 15.16
CA PRO A 1 0.23 7.29 14.29
C PRO A 1 1.32 6.33 14.79
N GLU A 2 1.58 5.27 14.03
CA GLU A 2 2.54 4.22 14.44
C GLU A 2 3.99 4.55 14.06
N ASN A 3 4.27 5.67 13.38
CA ASN A 3 5.62 6.15 13.01
C ASN A 3 6.60 5.01 12.69
N ARG A 4 6.21 4.14 11.75
CA ARG A 4 7.01 2.99 11.34
C ARG A 4 7.89 3.35 10.16
N THR A 5 9.17 2.99 10.27
CA THR A 5 10.13 3.01 9.16
C THR A 5 10.46 1.57 8.78
N VAL A 6 10.53 1.27 7.49
CA VAL A 6 10.92 -0.03 6.96
C VAL A 6 12.03 0.16 5.94
N GLU A 7 12.98 -0.77 5.94
CA GLU A 7 14.10 -0.82 5.00
C GLU A 7 14.00 -2.13 4.22
N PHE A 8 14.15 -2.07 2.90
CA PHE A 8 14.07 -3.22 2.01
C PHE A 8 14.84 -2.98 0.72
N GLU A 9 15.17 -4.07 0.03
CA GLU A 9 15.79 -4.03 -1.29
C GLU A 9 14.68 -4.22 -2.35
N LEU A 10 14.60 -3.32 -3.34
CA LEU A 10 13.51 -3.30 -4.34
C LEU A 10 13.41 -4.62 -5.13
N ASP A 11 14.52 -5.31 -5.35
CA ASP A 11 14.61 -6.56 -6.11
C ASP A 11 14.29 -7.82 -5.30
N LYS A 12 14.21 -7.72 -3.96
CA LYS A 12 14.04 -8.86 -3.06
C LYS A 12 12.69 -8.90 -2.35
N LEU A 13 11.90 -7.83 -2.46
CA LEU A 13 10.60 -7.78 -1.84
C LEU A 13 9.63 -8.71 -2.59
N PRO A 14 9.03 -9.71 -1.93
CA PRO A 14 8.07 -10.59 -2.59
C PRO A 14 6.80 -9.80 -2.92
N TYR A 15 6.30 -10.00 -4.13
CA TYR A 15 5.08 -9.36 -4.60
C TYR A 15 3.86 -10.17 -4.19
N HIS A 16 2.89 -9.53 -3.54
CA HIS A 16 1.68 -10.18 -3.01
C HIS A 16 0.42 -9.94 -3.86
N GLU A 17 0.56 -9.51 -5.12
CA GLU A 17 -0.57 -9.27 -6.03
C GLU A 17 -1.56 -8.19 -5.51
N HIS A 18 -1.06 -7.26 -4.69
CA HIS A 18 -1.82 -6.15 -4.15
C HIS A 18 -1.37 -4.82 -4.76
N GLY A 19 -2.14 -4.30 -5.71
CA GLY A 19 -1.79 -3.08 -6.44
C GLY A 19 -0.68 -3.31 -7.47
N LYS A 20 0.14 -2.31 -7.72
CA LYS A 20 1.35 -2.43 -8.56
C LYS A 20 2.51 -3.03 -7.74
N PRO A 21 3.45 -3.75 -8.36
CA PRO A 21 4.68 -4.19 -7.69
C PRO A 21 5.41 -3.01 -7.07
N LEU A 22 5.92 -3.16 -5.84
CA LEU A 22 6.60 -2.09 -5.10
C LEU A 22 5.72 -0.87 -4.78
N SER A 23 4.40 -1.00 -4.90
CA SER A 23 3.47 0.03 -4.43
C SER A 23 3.47 0.12 -2.91
N PHE A 24 3.04 1.26 -2.36
CA PHE A 24 2.91 1.38 -0.90
C PHE A 24 2.00 0.31 -0.31
N LEU A 25 0.97 -0.13 -1.03
CA LEU A 25 0.11 -1.22 -0.60
C LEU A 25 0.88 -2.54 -0.50
N ASP A 26 1.59 -2.91 -1.56
CA ASP A 26 2.41 -4.13 -1.61
C ASP A 26 3.48 -4.15 -0.51
N ILE A 27 4.18 -3.01 -0.33
CA ILE A 27 5.17 -2.82 0.73
C ILE A 27 4.52 -2.91 2.11
N ALA A 28 3.39 -2.22 2.33
CA ALA A 28 2.71 -2.24 3.62
C ALA A 28 2.29 -3.66 4.02
N MET A 29 1.79 -4.47 3.08
CA MET A 29 1.43 -5.87 3.32
C MET A 29 2.64 -6.72 3.71
N ASN A 30 3.76 -6.56 3.00
CA ASN A 30 5.02 -7.24 3.33
C ASN A 30 5.50 -7.00 4.77
N PHE A 31 5.25 -5.80 5.30
CA PHE A 31 5.70 -5.39 6.64
C PHE A 31 4.60 -5.41 7.72
N GLY A 32 3.43 -5.95 7.40
CA GLY A 32 2.28 -5.99 8.31
C GLY A 32 1.82 -4.60 8.74
N ILE A 33 1.97 -3.60 7.87
CA ILE A 33 1.41 -2.26 8.03
C ILE A 33 0.02 -2.28 7.40
N HIS A 34 -0.99 -1.94 8.19
CA HIS A 34 -2.35 -1.89 7.67
C HIS A 34 -2.55 -0.65 6.81
N LEU A 35 -2.93 -0.86 5.55
CA LEU A 35 -3.41 0.15 4.62
C LEU A 35 -4.75 -0.35 4.07
N GLU A 36 -5.81 0.44 4.12
CA GLU A 36 -7.14 0.00 3.70
C GLU A 36 -7.19 -0.16 2.16
N HIS A 37 -7.75 -1.25 1.64
CA HIS A 37 -7.72 -1.55 0.21
C HIS A 37 -8.99 -2.28 -0.26
N ALA A 38 -10.15 -1.63 -0.11
CA ALA A 38 -11.46 -2.24 -0.37
C ALA A 38 -11.63 -2.86 -1.78
N CYS A 39 -10.95 -2.32 -2.79
CA CYS A 39 -10.97 -2.88 -4.16
C CYS A 39 -9.87 -3.93 -4.45
N GLY A 40 -9.07 -4.31 -3.46
CA GLY A 40 -7.95 -5.23 -3.62
C GLY A 40 -6.73 -4.66 -4.35
N GLY A 41 -6.68 -3.34 -4.59
CA GLY A 41 -5.56 -2.68 -5.27
C GLY A 41 -5.80 -2.37 -6.76
N ASN A 42 -7.01 -2.59 -7.28
CA ASN A 42 -7.35 -2.46 -8.70
C ASN A 42 -7.70 -1.03 -9.18
N CYS A 43 -7.18 0.02 -8.53
CA CYS A 43 -7.48 1.42 -8.87
C CYS A 43 -9.00 1.74 -8.98
N ALA A 44 -9.82 1.14 -8.11
CA ALA A 44 -11.29 1.26 -8.18
C ALA A 44 -11.91 1.86 -6.91
N CYS A 45 -11.10 2.26 -5.93
CA CYS A 45 -11.52 2.94 -4.71
C CYS A 45 -10.43 3.91 -4.24
N THR A 46 -10.74 4.74 -3.25
CA THR A 46 -9.80 5.71 -2.65
C THR A 46 -9.33 5.32 -1.25
N THR A 47 -9.66 4.11 -0.77
CA THR A 47 -9.36 3.72 0.62
C THR A 47 -7.87 3.52 0.92
N CYS A 48 -7.06 3.27 -0.10
CA CYS A 48 -5.61 3.12 0.03
C CYS A 48 -4.87 4.47 -0.07
N HIS A 49 -5.61 5.58 -0.01
CA HIS A 49 -5.06 6.92 -0.17
C HIS A 49 -3.95 7.19 0.86
N VAL A 50 -2.82 7.65 0.36
CA VAL A 50 -1.68 8.11 1.16
C VAL A 50 -1.31 9.53 0.75
N VAL A 51 -0.70 10.28 1.65
CA VAL A 51 -0.14 11.59 1.32
C VAL A 51 1.38 11.51 1.37
N VAL A 52 2.03 11.68 0.23
CA VAL A 52 3.48 11.78 0.11
C VAL A 52 3.93 13.10 0.71
N LYS A 53 4.79 13.03 1.72
CA LYS A 53 5.37 14.21 2.39
C LYS A 53 6.77 14.52 1.87
N GLN A 54 7.55 13.50 1.49
CA GLN A 54 8.91 13.62 0.95
C GLN A 54 9.23 12.45 0.00
N GLY A 55 10.15 12.65 -0.95
CA GLY A 55 10.65 11.57 -1.82
C GLY A 55 9.77 11.25 -3.04
N ALA A 56 8.90 12.18 -3.46
CA ALA A 56 8.02 11.97 -4.61
C ALA A 56 8.79 11.66 -5.91
N GLU A 57 10.03 12.13 -6.01
CA GLU A 57 10.91 11.89 -7.14
C GLU A 57 11.36 10.43 -7.30
N PHE A 58 11.25 9.60 -6.25
CA PHE A 58 11.57 8.17 -6.30
C PHE A 58 10.38 7.30 -6.71
N LEU A 59 9.20 7.91 -6.84
CA LEU A 59 7.96 7.23 -7.15
C LEU A 59 7.60 7.38 -8.63
N SER A 60 6.71 6.49 -9.08
CA SER A 60 6.07 6.62 -10.39
C SER A 60 5.29 7.92 -10.50
N GLU A 61 5.19 8.45 -11.72
CA GLU A 61 4.26 9.54 -12.00
C GLU A 61 2.81 9.09 -11.73
N MET A 62 1.92 10.06 -11.53
CA MET A 62 0.49 9.79 -11.40
C MET A 62 -0.09 9.52 -12.78
N GLU A 63 -0.80 8.41 -12.93
CA GLU A 63 -1.50 8.06 -14.17
C GLU A 63 -2.93 8.62 -14.17
N ASP A 64 -3.52 8.81 -15.36
CA ASP A 64 -4.86 9.40 -15.51
C ASP A 64 -5.93 8.63 -14.71
N ASP A 65 -5.91 7.30 -14.74
CA ASP A 65 -6.83 6.47 -13.97
C ASP A 65 -6.69 6.68 -12.45
N GLU A 66 -5.47 6.94 -11.97
CA GLU A 66 -5.22 7.26 -10.56
C GLU A 66 -5.79 8.63 -10.20
N ALA A 67 -5.52 9.64 -11.05
CA ALA A 67 -6.00 11.01 -10.87
C ALA A 67 -7.54 11.07 -10.83
N ASP A 68 -8.20 10.41 -11.80
CA ASP A 68 -9.66 10.34 -11.90
C ASP A 68 -10.31 9.75 -10.64
N LYS A 69 -9.63 8.82 -9.96
CA LYS A 69 -10.13 8.24 -8.70
C LYS A 69 -9.84 9.14 -7.52
N LEU A 70 -8.67 9.78 -7.46
CA LEU A 70 -8.31 10.70 -6.39
C LEU A 70 -9.21 11.93 -6.33
N ASP A 71 -9.78 12.36 -7.46
CA ASP A 71 -10.80 13.42 -7.47
C ASP A 71 -12.03 13.10 -6.61
N MET A 72 -12.29 11.82 -6.34
CA MET A 72 -13.37 11.35 -5.46
C MET A 72 -12.91 11.09 -4.02
N ALA A 73 -11.63 11.32 -3.70
CA ALA A 73 -11.08 11.09 -2.37
C ALA A 73 -11.55 12.16 -1.38
N ALA A 74 -11.76 11.74 -0.13
CA ALA A 74 -11.92 12.68 0.96
C ALA A 74 -10.58 13.35 1.26
N ASP A 75 -10.58 14.65 1.60
CA ASP A 75 -9.38 15.39 2.00
C ASP A 75 -8.22 15.26 0.99
N LEU A 76 -8.47 15.59 -0.27
CA LEU A 76 -7.45 15.62 -1.32
C LEU A 76 -6.39 16.70 -1.02
N GLN A 77 -5.12 16.31 -1.03
CA GLN A 77 -3.95 17.14 -0.76
C GLN A 77 -2.98 17.09 -1.95
N LEU A 78 -2.05 18.04 -2.04
CA LEU A 78 -1.09 18.11 -3.15
C LEU A 78 -0.22 16.84 -3.30
N GLY A 79 0.10 16.17 -2.18
CA GLY A 79 0.86 14.92 -2.17
C GLY A 79 0.00 13.66 -2.22
N SER A 80 -1.31 13.78 -2.43
CA SER A 80 -2.21 12.63 -2.44
C SER A 80 -1.89 11.66 -3.57
N ARG A 81 -1.79 10.37 -3.22
CA ARG A 81 -1.61 9.25 -4.13
C ARG A 81 -2.49 8.08 -3.70
N LEU A 82 -2.84 7.20 -4.63
CA LEU A 82 -3.38 5.88 -4.28
C LEU A 82 -2.20 4.97 -3.93
N GLY A 83 -2.18 4.45 -2.70
CA GLY A 83 -1.10 3.58 -2.23
C GLY A 83 -0.93 2.30 -3.04
N CYS A 84 -1.98 1.84 -3.74
CA CYS A 84 -1.88 0.71 -4.65
C CYS A 84 -1.28 1.05 -6.03
N GLN A 85 -1.17 2.33 -6.39
CA GLN A 85 -0.66 2.78 -7.67
C GLN A 85 0.73 3.43 -7.55
N ALA A 86 0.95 4.24 -6.52
CA ALA A 86 2.24 4.86 -6.27
C ALA A 86 3.27 3.81 -5.82
N HIS A 87 4.26 3.58 -6.68
CA HIS A 87 5.30 2.57 -6.50
C HIS A 87 6.69 3.16 -6.75
N PHE A 88 7.71 2.53 -6.17
CA PHE A 88 9.09 2.93 -6.37
C PHE A 88 9.55 2.62 -7.80
N VAL A 89 10.16 3.61 -8.46
CA VAL A 89 10.80 3.44 -9.78
C VAL A 89 12.32 3.47 -9.70
N ARG A 90 12.87 3.82 -8.52
CA ARG A 90 14.30 3.84 -8.20
C ARG A 90 14.50 3.88 -6.68
N ASP A 91 15.72 3.57 -6.25
CA ASP A 91 16.10 3.60 -4.83
C ASP A 91 16.01 5.02 -4.24
N GLY A 92 15.51 5.10 -3.01
CA GLY A 92 15.43 6.36 -2.27
C GLY A 92 14.60 6.25 -0.99
N GLU A 93 14.61 7.31 -0.21
CA GLU A 93 13.79 7.43 1.00
C GLU A 93 12.51 8.18 0.68
N VAL A 94 11.37 7.62 1.12
CA VAL A 94 10.05 8.21 0.90
C VAL A 94 9.29 8.24 2.21
N VAL A 95 8.76 9.40 2.55
CA VAL A 95 7.94 9.61 3.76
C VAL A 95 6.51 9.83 3.33
N ILE A 96 5.62 8.94 3.79
CA ILE A 96 4.18 9.05 3.57
C ILE A 96 3.43 9.20 4.88
N GLU A 97 2.24 9.78 4.78
CA GLU A 97 1.24 9.82 5.84
C GLU A 97 0.02 9.03 5.38
N ILE A 98 -0.46 8.12 6.25
CA ILE A 98 -1.73 7.43 6.05
C ILE A 98 -2.81 8.26 6.77
N PRO A 99 -3.79 8.83 6.04
CA PRO A 99 -4.82 9.67 6.67
C PRO A 99 -5.63 8.89 7.70
N SER A 100 -6.02 9.58 8.77
CA SER A 100 -6.72 8.94 9.91
C SER A 100 -8.10 8.40 9.55
N TRP A 101 -8.75 8.96 8.54
CA TRP A 101 -10.08 8.55 8.06
C TRP A 101 -10.05 7.27 7.20
N ASN A 102 -8.88 6.85 6.70
CA ASN A 102 -8.74 5.54 6.04
C ASN A 102 -8.96 4.38 7.02
N ARG A 103 -8.96 4.66 8.34
CA ARG A 103 -9.12 3.65 9.38
C ARG A 103 -10.60 3.46 9.68
N ASN A 104 -11.28 2.61 8.92
CA ASN A 104 -12.58 2.11 9.35
C ASN A 104 -12.34 0.96 10.35
N TYR A 105 -12.09 1.30 11.62
CA TYR A 105 -11.85 0.34 12.70
C TYR A 105 -13.17 -0.31 13.17
N VAL A 106 -13.93 -0.91 12.25
CA VAL A 106 -15.00 -1.83 12.62
C VAL A 106 -14.40 -3.23 12.59
N SER A 107 -13.94 -3.69 13.75
CA SER A 107 -13.56 -5.08 13.96
C SER A 107 -14.82 -5.94 13.98
N GLU A 108 -15.37 -6.22 12.80
CA GLU A 108 -16.29 -7.35 12.59
C GLU A 108 -15.48 -8.48 11.94
N GLY A 109 -14.82 -9.29 12.77
CA GLY A 109 -14.62 -10.73 12.51
C GLY A 109 -13.88 -11.21 11.24
N GLY A 110 -13.14 -10.36 10.52
CA GLY A 110 -12.41 -10.74 9.31
C GLY A 110 -11.00 -11.28 9.55
N GLY A 111 -10.84 -12.29 10.41
CA GLY A 111 -9.59 -13.05 10.43
C GLY A 111 -9.43 -13.77 9.09
N SER A 112 -8.49 -13.32 8.25
CA SER A 112 -8.07 -14.07 7.09
C SER A 112 -7.54 -15.42 7.57
N ILE A 113 -8.32 -16.46 7.32
CA ILE A 113 -7.83 -17.83 7.40
C ILE A 113 -6.70 -17.98 6.38
N ASN A 114 -5.46 -18.06 6.84
CA ASN A 114 -4.36 -18.53 6.01
C ASN A 114 -4.61 -20.01 5.67
N LEU A 115 -5.20 -20.30 4.51
CA LEU A 115 -5.35 -21.67 3.99
C LEU A 115 -4.03 -22.20 3.37
N GLY A 116 -2.89 -21.58 3.68
CA GLY A 116 -1.58 -21.90 3.10
C GLY A 116 -0.61 -22.66 3.99
N ASP A 117 -0.81 -22.70 5.31
CA ASP A 117 0.14 -23.34 6.23
C ASP A 117 -0.11 -24.86 6.36
N ALA A 118 0.02 -25.57 5.24
CA ALA A 118 0.21 -27.02 5.24
C ALA A 118 1.71 -27.34 5.38
N ILE A 119 2.15 -27.43 6.63
CA ILE A 119 3.14 -28.34 7.23
C ILE A 119 4.26 -28.88 6.31
N PRO A 120 5.56 -28.70 6.67
CA PRO A 120 6.69 -29.16 5.88
C PRO A 120 6.78 -30.69 5.85
N ALA A 121 6.88 -31.28 4.66
CA ALA A 121 7.25 -32.68 4.52
C ALA A 121 8.73 -32.85 4.90
N ALA A 122 8.95 -33.38 6.11
CA ALA A 122 10.24 -33.76 6.64
C ALA A 122 10.90 -34.88 5.80
N LYS A 123 12.23 -34.78 5.69
CA LYS A 123 13.14 -35.83 5.20
C LYS A 123 12.92 -37.18 5.91
N ARG A 124 12.79 -38.25 5.14
CA ARG A 124 13.67 -39.43 5.17
C ARG A 124 13.38 -40.36 3.98
#